data_AF-A0AAU8XNN8-F1
#
_entry.id   AF-A0AAU8XNN8-F1
#
_cell.length_a   1.000
_cell.length_b   1.000
_cell.length_c   1.000
_cell.angle_alpha   90.00
_cell.angle_beta   90.00
_cell.angle_gamma   90.00
#
_symmetry.space_group_name_H-M   'P 1'
#
loop_
_entity.id
_entity.type
_entity.pdbx_description
1 polymer ?
#
loop_
_entity_poly.entity_id
_entity_poly.type
_entity_poly.pdbx_seq_one_letter_code
_entity_poly.pdbx_strand_id
1 'polypeptide(L)'
;MFRNKNKAELTAMKAEVNGLKGLTSALEKSMAVVELGLDGKILRANDNFLATMGYRADELVNKTHRDFCEPEVLRSREYADLWASLKAGKFISGTFKRINKNGQSVWLEASYNPVTDTQGKVVKVVKYALDVTRRVMLENETNSKLAAVDRAMAVCEFEPNGNVITANANFLHVMGYALAEIKGKHHRSFCEPSLVNSPEYSEFWRKLNNGEFIGDQFKRLGKNGRVVWLEATYNPVFDVDGKLYKIVKFASDITARVEKQEADAHGASRAYHISAETEKVAEQGTLVIQETAREMRQIAENIGASAKLVGQLGDRSEQITAIVNTIRGIADQTNLLALNAAIEAARAGDQGRGFAVVADEVRQLAGRTSGSTTEIAEMIGKILAETREAVASMDATQEGAIRGVILADQAGQVIVQIRDGASDAVEAVNMFATRMDEAEAFAKPGKR
;
A
#
# COMPACT_ATOMS: atom_id res chain seq x y z
N MET A 1 -79.97 68.12 -24.93
CA MET A 1 -78.50 68.11 -24.74
C MET A 1 -78.01 67.25 -23.57
N PHE A 2 -78.60 67.32 -22.37
CA PHE A 2 -78.14 66.53 -21.19
C PHE A 2 -78.09 65.00 -21.38
N ARG A 3 -79.06 64.42 -22.11
CA ARG A 3 -79.14 62.96 -22.33
C ARG A 3 -78.00 62.40 -23.21
N ASN A 4 -77.39 63.22 -24.07
CA ASN A 4 -76.28 62.80 -24.92
C ASN A 4 -74.92 62.86 -24.20
N LYS A 5 -74.74 63.79 -23.26
CA LYS A 5 -73.50 63.91 -22.45
C LYS A 5 -73.35 62.73 -21.48
N ASN A 6 -74.42 62.37 -20.76
CA ASN A 6 -74.43 61.22 -19.86
C ASN A 6 -74.21 59.88 -20.61
N LYS A 7 -74.65 59.79 -21.88
CA LYS A 7 -74.42 58.61 -22.72
C LYS A 7 -72.96 58.50 -23.18
N ALA A 8 -72.31 59.63 -23.48
CA ALA A 8 -70.90 59.65 -23.84
C ALA A 8 -70.00 59.30 -22.65
N GLU A 9 -70.25 59.86 -21.47
CA GLU A 9 -69.54 59.52 -20.22
C GLU A 9 -69.72 58.05 -19.84
N LEU A 10 -70.95 57.52 -19.92
CA LEU A 10 -71.22 56.10 -19.70
C LEU A 10 -70.47 55.20 -20.70
N THR A 11 -70.31 55.65 -21.95
CA THR A 11 -69.58 54.90 -22.97
C THR A 11 -68.08 54.91 -22.71
N ALA A 12 -67.51 56.05 -22.32
CA ALA A 12 -66.11 56.17 -21.94
C ALA A 12 -65.78 55.32 -20.71
N MET A 13 -66.64 55.37 -19.67
CA MET A 13 -66.47 54.56 -18.45
C MET A 13 -66.61 53.06 -18.73
N LYS A 14 -67.49 52.65 -19.66
CA LYS A 14 -67.56 51.25 -20.14
C LYS A 14 -66.31 50.83 -20.89
N ALA A 15 -65.74 51.70 -21.72
CA ALA A 15 -64.49 51.42 -22.44
C ALA A 15 -63.31 51.27 -21.47
N GLU A 16 -63.22 52.14 -20.46
CA GLU A 16 -62.20 52.06 -19.41
C GLU A 16 -62.33 50.78 -18.59
N VAL A 17 -63.55 50.43 -18.14
CA VAL A 17 -63.81 49.17 -17.44
C VAL A 17 -63.44 47.96 -18.30
N ASN A 18 -63.74 47.99 -19.60
CA ASN A 18 -63.35 46.92 -20.53
C ASN A 18 -61.82 46.84 -20.69
N GLY A 19 -61.12 47.97 -20.74
CA GLY A 19 -59.65 48.03 -20.76
C GLY A 19 -59.02 47.42 -19.50
N LEU A 20 -59.52 47.80 -18.32
CA LEU A 20 -59.05 47.25 -17.04
C LEU A 20 -59.33 45.74 -16.91
N LYS A 21 -60.49 45.28 -17.39
CA LYS A 21 -60.80 43.84 -17.49
C LYS A 21 -59.84 43.12 -18.43
N GLY A 22 -59.49 43.72 -19.56
CA GLY A 22 -58.51 43.18 -20.50
C GLY A 22 -57.13 43.02 -19.88
N LEU A 23 -56.65 44.03 -19.14
CA LEU A 23 -55.37 43.97 -18.43
C LEU A 23 -55.38 42.90 -17.32
N THR A 24 -56.47 42.82 -16.54
CA THR A 24 -56.62 41.81 -15.49
C THR A 24 -56.61 40.40 -16.09
N SER A 25 -57.34 40.20 -17.20
CA SER A 25 -57.34 38.92 -17.92
C SER A 25 -55.97 38.56 -18.47
N ALA A 26 -55.19 39.54 -18.96
CA ALA A 26 -53.83 39.30 -19.44
C ALA A 26 -52.89 38.80 -18.32
N LEU A 27 -52.98 39.38 -17.11
CA LEU A 27 -52.24 38.89 -15.95
C LEU A 27 -52.70 37.50 -15.52
N GLU A 28 -54.00 37.25 -15.51
CA GLU A 28 -54.57 35.96 -15.11
C GLU A 28 -54.23 34.82 -16.07
N LYS A 29 -53.85 35.11 -17.32
CA LYS A 29 -53.39 34.09 -18.27
C LYS A 29 -52.05 33.48 -17.86
N SER A 30 -51.15 34.27 -17.28
CA SER A 30 -49.78 33.82 -16.95
C SER A 30 -49.53 33.61 -15.46
N MET A 31 -50.40 34.12 -14.58
CA MET A 31 -50.23 34.07 -13.13
C MET A 31 -51.27 33.17 -12.47
N ALA A 32 -50.88 32.49 -11.40
CA ALA A 32 -51.81 31.90 -10.44
C ALA A 32 -52.39 33.02 -9.56
N VAL A 33 -53.71 33.16 -9.57
CA VAL A 33 -54.42 34.25 -8.87
C VAL A 33 -55.43 33.67 -7.89
N VAL A 34 -55.38 34.15 -6.65
CA VAL A 34 -56.38 33.86 -5.62
C VAL A 34 -56.79 35.14 -4.89
N GLU A 35 -58.09 35.32 -4.74
CA GLU A 35 -58.70 36.39 -3.97
C GLU A 35 -59.11 35.87 -2.60
N LEU A 36 -58.76 36.62 -1.56
CA LEU A 36 -58.93 36.23 -0.17
C LEU A 36 -59.72 37.30 0.58
N GLY A 37 -60.63 36.87 1.45
CA GLY A 37 -61.22 37.72 2.47
C GLY A 37 -60.19 38.14 3.51
N LEU A 38 -60.52 39.15 4.32
CA LEU A 38 -59.67 39.60 5.43
C LEU A 38 -59.53 38.57 6.57
N ASP A 39 -60.41 37.58 6.59
CA ASP A 39 -60.35 36.38 7.44
C ASP A 39 -59.55 35.23 6.80
N GLY A 40 -59.07 35.44 5.56
CA GLY A 40 -58.32 34.46 4.79
C GLY A 40 -59.17 33.46 4.01
N LYS A 41 -60.51 33.57 4.00
CA LYS A 41 -61.36 32.70 3.16
C LYS A 41 -61.10 32.94 1.68
N ILE A 42 -61.14 31.87 0.89
CA ILE A 42 -60.99 31.97 -0.57
C ILE A 42 -62.29 32.50 -1.17
N LEU A 43 -62.21 33.62 -1.88
CA LEU A 43 -63.33 34.24 -2.57
C LEU A 43 -63.37 33.81 -4.05
N ARG A 44 -62.20 33.70 -4.67
CA ARG A 44 -62.03 33.30 -6.07
C ARG A 44 -60.63 32.74 -6.28
N ALA A 45 -60.48 31.76 -7.15
CA ALA A 45 -59.19 31.33 -7.69
C ALA A 45 -59.33 31.13 -9.20
N ASN A 46 -58.26 31.44 -9.96
CA ASN A 46 -58.24 31.15 -11.40
C ASN A 46 -57.69 29.74 -11.68
N ASP A 47 -57.80 29.30 -12.94
CA ASP A 47 -57.37 27.95 -13.36
C ASP A 47 -55.89 27.69 -13.11
N ASN A 48 -55.03 28.70 -13.26
CA ASN A 48 -53.60 28.59 -12.95
C ASN A 48 -53.37 28.26 -11.46
N PHE A 49 -54.09 28.93 -10.55
CA PHE A 49 -53.99 28.61 -9.12
C PHE A 49 -54.51 27.20 -8.82
N LEU A 50 -55.64 26.81 -9.43
CA LEU A 50 -56.22 25.47 -9.29
C LEU A 50 -55.25 24.39 -9.75
N ALA A 51 -54.65 24.57 -10.93
CA ALA A 51 -53.67 23.65 -11.50
C ALA A 51 -52.40 23.54 -10.65
N THR A 52 -51.80 24.68 -10.27
CA THR A 52 -50.59 24.72 -9.43
C THR A 52 -50.82 24.08 -8.05
N MET A 53 -51.98 24.30 -7.45
CA MET A 53 -52.29 23.79 -6.11
C MET A 53 -52.99 22.42 -6.12
N GLY A 54 -53.33 21.89 -7.30
CA GLY A 54 -53.96 20.57 -7.48
C GLY A 54 -55.40 20.47 -6.97
N TYR A 55 -56.15 21.57 -6.90
CA TYR A 55 -57.53 21.62 -6.43
C TYR A 55 -58.51 21.85 -7.57
N ARG A 56 -59.75 21.37 -7.43
CA ARG A 56 -60.88 21.88 -8.22
C ARG A 56 -61.52 23.10 -7.55
N ALA A 57 -62.23 23.91 -8.34
CA ALA A 57 -62.89 25.12 -7.84
C ALA A 57 -63.89 24.84 -6.70
N ASP A 58 -64.66 23.75 -6.80
CA ASP A 58 -65.65 23.36 -5.79
C ASP A 58 -65.03 22.86 -4.47
N GLU A 59 -63.77 22.41 -4.51
CA GLU A 59 -63.02 21.98 -3.33
C GLU A 59 -62.46 23.16 -2.52
N LEU A 60 -62.44 24.37 -3.09
CA LEU A 60 -61.92 25.58 -2.44
C LEU A 60 -62.98 26.36 -1.67
N VAL A 61 -64.27 26.04 -1.82
CA VAL A 61 -65.40 26.84 -1.28
C VAL A 61 -65.31 27.06 0.23
N ASN A 62 -64.83 26.07 0.98
CA ASN A 62 -64.68 26.14 2.45
C ASN A 62 -63.22 26.25 2.90
N LYS A 63 -62.29 26.50 1.95
CA LYS A 63 -60.87 26.60 2.24
C LYS A 63 -60.48 28.05 2.57
N THR A 64 -59.44 28.17 3.36
CA THR A 64 -58.80 29.42 3.72
C THR A 64 -57.34 29.40 3.27
N HIS A 65 -56.69 30.55 3.29
CA HIS A 65 -55.24 30.65 3.07
C HIS A 65 -54.43 29.72 4.00
N ARG A 66 -54.96 29.44 5.20
CA ARG A 66 -54.29 28.57 6.18
C ARG A 66 -54.14 27.14 5.69
N ASP A 67 -55.10 26.66 4.90
CA ASP A 67 -55.10 25.29 4.35
C ASP A 67 -53.94 25.01 3.39
N PHE A 68 -53.28 26.06 2.87
CA PHE A 68 -52.12 25.93 1.99
C PHE A 68 -50.79 26.12 2.72
N CYS A 69 -50.78 26.30 4.04
CA CYS A 69 -49.59 26.62 4.82
C CYS A 69 -49.16 25.45 5.71
N GLU A 70 -47.86 25.33 5.95
CA GLU A 70 -47.33 24.37 6.91
C GLU A 70 -47.77 24.73 8.36
N PRO A 71 -48.02 23.74 9.23
CA PRO A 71 -48.42 23.96 10.62
C PRO A 71 -47.45 24.85 11.40
N GLU A 72 -46.16 24.80 11.10
CA GLU A 72 -45.10 25.62 11.68
C GLU A 72 -45.28 27.09 11.29
N VAL A 73 -45.55 27.37 10.02
CA VAL A 73 -45.78 28.72 9.49
C VAL A 73 -47.00 29.35 10.16
N LEU A 74 -48.07 28.57 10.36
CA LEU A 74 -49.30 29.08 10.98
C LEU A 74 -49.11 29.53 12.44
N ARG A 75 -48.08 29.01 13.11
CA ARG A 75 -47.71 29.36 14.49
C ARG A 75 -46.67 30.49 14.55
N SER A 76 -46.16 30.92 13.40
CA SER A 76 -45.06 31.87 13.31
C SER A 76 -45.53 33.31 13.43
N ARG A 77 -44.66 34.19 13.93
CA ARG A 77 -44.94 35.62 14.04
C ARG A 77 -45.07 36.25 12.64
N GLU A 78 -44.30 35.76 11.68
CA GLU A 78 -44.31 36.22 10.28
C GLU A 78 -45.69 36.03 9.64
N TYR A 79 -46.39 34.95 9.94
CA TYR A 79 -47.75 34.73 9.44
C TYR A 79 -48.76 35.71 10.05
N ALA A 80 -48.64 36.01 11.34
CA ALA A 80 -49.48 37.02 12.00
C ALA A 80 -49.21 38.42 11.43
N ASP A 81 -47.93 38.79 11.28
CA ASP A 81 -47.50 40.08 10.76
C ASP A 81 -47.87 40.28 9.28
N LEU A 82 -47.87 39.21 8.47
CA LEU A 82 -48.40 39.21 7.09
C LEU A 82 -49.84 39.70 7.07
N TRP A 83 -50.73 39.08 7.85
CA TRP A 83 -52.16 39.45 7.85
C TRP A 83 -52.42 40.80 8.49
N ALA A 84 -51.67 41.19 9.52
CA ALA A 84 -51.74 42.53 10.11
C ALA A 84 -51.37 43.60 9.06
N SER A 85 -50.31 43.37 8.30
CA SER A 85 -49.85 44.28 7.24
C SER A 85 -50.87 44.40 6.11
N LEU A 86 -51.43 43.29 5.66
CA LEU A 86 -52.44 43.28 4.59
C LEU A 86 -53.73 43.99 5.00
N LYS A 87 -54.17 43.83 6.26
CA LYS A 87 -55.33 44.56 6.81
C LYS A 87 -55.07 46.06 6.93
N ALA A 88 -53.82 46.45 7.16
CA ALA A 88 -53.38 47.85 7.17
C ALA A 88 -53.17 48.43 5.75
N GLY A 89 -53.50 47.69 4.68
CA GLY A 89 -53.37 48.14 3.29
C GLY A 89 -51.96 48.04 2.71
N LYS A 90 -51.01 47.43 3.43
CA LYS A 90 -49.63 47.23 2.95
C LYS A 90 -49.53 45.92 2.17
N PHE A 91 -49.03 45.97 0.94
CA PHE A 91 -48.74 44.76 0.17
C PHE A 91 -47.50 44.04 0.72
N ILE A 92 -47.42 42.73 0.50
CA ILE A 92 -46.27 41.90 0.87
C ILE A 92 -45.88 41.02 -0.31
N SER A 93 -44.60 41.00 -0.67
CA SER A 93 -44.05 40.14 -1.73
C SER A 93 -42.90 39.27 -1.20
N GLY A 94 -42.68 38.14 -1.87
CA GLY A 94 -41.60 37.22 -1.53
C GLY A 94 -41.81 35.83 -2.11
N THR A 95 -40.92 34.92 -1.76
CA THR A 95 -41.00 33.50 -2.13
C THR A 95 -41.57 32.71 -0.95
N PHE A 96 -42.68 32.04 -1.18
CA PHE A 96 -43.46 31.37 -0.14
C PHE A 96 -43.60 29.89 -0.43
N LYS A 97 -43.19 29.05 0.50
CA LYS A 97 -43.53 27.63 0.50
C LYS A 97 -44.99 27.43 0.88
N ARG A 98 -45.72 26.66 0.09
CA ARG A 98 -47.12 26.27 0.31
C ARG A 98 -47.26 24.77 0.11
N ILE A 99 -48.38 24.22 0.56
CA ILE A 99 -48.73 22.82 0.41
C ILE A 99 -49.91 22.69 -0.55
N ASN A 100 -49.77 21.84 -1.56
CA ASN A 100 -50.84 21.52 -2.50
C ASN A 100 -51.79 20.45 -1.91
N LYS A 101 -52.86 20.11 -2.64
CA LYS A 101 -53.84 19.10 -2.21
C LYS A 101 -53.24 17.76 -1.77
N ASN A 102 -52.14 17.35 -2.39
CA ASN A 102 -51.48 16.06 -2.17
C ASN A 102 -50.44 16.11 -1.04
N GLY A 103 -50.32 17.23 -0.32
CA GLY A 103 -49.30 17.39 0.72
C GLY A 103 -47.92 17.77 0.18
N GLN A 104 -47.76 18.00 -1.13
CA GLN A 104 -46.47 18.33 -1.74
C GLN A 104 -46.15 19.82 -1.57
N SER A 105 -44.87 20.11 -1.41
CA SER A 105 -44.37 21.48 -1.34
C SER A 105 -44.41 22.17 -2.71
N VAL A 106 -45.04 23.34 -2.76
CA VAL A 106 -45.06 24.25 -3.90
C VAL A 106 -44.43 25.56 -3.49
N TRP A 107 -43.45 26.04 -4.25
CA TRP A 107 -42.81 27.32 -4.02
C TRP A 107 -43.40 28.37 -4.95
N LEU A 108 -43.94 29.44 -4.35
CA LEU A 108 -44.61 30.51 -5.06
C LEU A 108 -43.87 31.82 -4.88
N GLU A 109 -43.32 32.38 -5.96
CA GLU A 109 -42.90 33.77 -6.00
C GLU A 109 -44.16 34.62 -6.16
N ALA A 110 -44.55 35.35 -5.12
CA ALA A 110 -45.88 35.94 -5.04
C ALA A 110 -45.91 37.32 -4.39
N SER A 111 -46.94 38.08 -4.73
CA SER A 111 -47.32 39.31 -4.04
C SER A 111 -48.78 39.21 -3.55
N TYR A 112 -49.01 39.58 -2.29
CA TYR A 112 -50.32 39.74 -1.67
C TYR A 112 -50.66 41.22 -1.67
N ASN A 113 -51.72 41.60 -2.38
CA ASN A 113 -52.06 42.99 -2.67
C ASN A 113 -53.45 43.32 -2.10
N PRO A 114 -53.54 44.15 -1.05
CA PRO A 114 -54.82 44.63 -0.53
C PRO A 114 -55.58 45.45 -1.60
N VAL A 115 -56.88 45.21 -1.73
CA VAL A 115 -57.79 45.97 -2.60
C VAL A 115 -58.70 46.81 -1.73
N THR A 116 -58.78 48.11 -2.01
CA THR A 116 -59.59 49.08 -1.27
C THR A 116 -60.88 49.44 -2.02
N ASP A 117 -61.92 49.81 -1.28
CA ASP A 117 -63.11 50.45 -1.83
C ASP A 117 -62.89 51.95 -2.14
N THR A 118 -63.94 52.64 -2.57
CA THR A 118 -63.93 54.07 -2.90
C THR A 118 -63.72 54.98 -1.68
N GLN A 119 -63.83 54.44 -0.46
CA GLN A 119 -63.55 55.15 0.80
C GLN A 119 -62.16 54.83 1.36
N GLY A 120 -61.36 54.03 0.64
CA GLY A 120 -60.00 53.64 1.04
C GLY A 120 -59.95 52.49 2.04
N LYS A 121 -61.07 51.84 2.36
CA LYS A 121 -61.10 50.69 3.28
C LYS A 121 -60.71 49.42 2.52
N VAL A 122 -59.80 48.62 3.08
CA VAL A 122 -59.43 47.32 2.49
C VAL A 122 -60.64 46.38 2.56
N VAL A 123 -61.02 45.80 1.42
CA VAL A 123 -62.17 44.89 1.28
C VAL A 123 -61.77 43.44 1.00
N LYS A 124 -60.62 43.22 0.35
CA LYS A 124 -60.08 41.88 0.07
C LYS A 124 -58.58 41.96 -0.20
N VAL A 125 -57.94 40.80 -0.34
CA VAL A 125 -56.54 40.67 -0.78
C VAL A 125 -56.49 39.85 -2.06
N VAL A 126 -55.76 40.32 -3.07
CA VAL A 126 -55.49 39.56 -4.29
C VAL A 126 -54.04 39.12 -4.27
N LYS A 127 -53.82 37.80 -4.37
CA LYS A 127 -52.48 37.23 -4.50
C LYS A 127 -52.23 36.91 -5.97
N TYR A 128 -51.12 37.42 -6.51
CA TYR A 128 -50.55 36.98 -7.78
C TYR A 128 -49.32 36.14 -7.50
N ALA A 129 -49.21 34.97 -8.13
CA ALA A 129 -48.15 34.02 -7.89
C ALA A 129 -47.62 33.38 -9.18
N LEU A 130 -46.32 33.15 -9.20
CA LEU A 130 -45.64 32.30 -10.17
C LEU A 130 -45.15 31.03 -9.46
N ASP A 131 -45.39 29.87 -10.07
CA ASP A 131 -44.83 28.61 -9.58
C ASP A 131 -43.33 28.54 -9.92
N VAL A 132 -42.50 28.58 -8.87
CA VAL A 132 -41.04 28.53 -8.97
C VAL A 132 -40.47 27.26 -8.33
N THR A 133 -41.33 26.25 -8.09
CA THR A 133 -40.97 24.98 -7.43
C THR A 133 -39.80 24.31 -8.12
N ARG A 134 -39.85 24.16 -9.45
CA ARG A 134 -38.77 23.53 -10.21
C ARG A 134 -37.43 24.26 -10.06
N ARG A 135 -37.45 25.60 -10.08
CA ARG A 135 -36.26 26.43 -9.92
C ARG A 135 -35.63 26.24 -8.54
N VAL A 136 -36.44 26.35 -7.48
CA VAL A 136 -35.96 26.20 -6.09
C VAL A 136 -35.44 24.78 -5.84
N MET A 137 -36.12 23.76 -6.34
CA MET A 137 -35.67 22.36 -6.16
C MET A 137 -34.36 22.08 -6.89
N LEU A 138 -34.19 22.57 -8.12
CA LEU A 138 -32.94 22.43 -8.88
C LEU A 138 -31.77 23.15 -8.20
N GLU A 139 -32.01 24.35 -7.68
CA GLU A 139 -31.01 25.12 -6.94
C GLU A 139 -30.59 24.37 -5.66
N ASN A 140 -31.56 23.86 -4.89
CA ASN A 140 -31.28 23.08 -3.69
C ASN A 140 -30.52 21.78 -4.00
N GLU A 141 -30.89 21.06 -5.06
CA GLU A 141 -30.19 19.85 -5.51
C GLU A 141 -28.74 20.17 -5.93
N THR A 142 -28.54 21.25 -6.67
CA THR A 142 -27.21 21.70 -7.11
C THR A 142 -26.33 22.05 -5.92
N ASN A 143 -26.87 22.83 -4.96
CA ASN A 143 -26.16 23.19 -3.73
C ASN A 143 -25.82 21.94 -2.88
N SER A 144 -26.75 20.98 -2.81
CA SER A 144 -26.54 19.73 -2.08
C SER A 144 -25.42 18.88 -2.71
N LYS A 145 -25.35 18.83 -4.05
CA LYS A 145 -24.26 18.17 -4.78
C LYS A 145 -22.91 18.84 -4.54
N LEU A 146 -22.85 20.17 -4.61
CA LEU A 146 -21.62 20.93 -4.33
C LEU A 146 -21.14 20.71 -2.88
N ALA A 147 -22.06 20.72 -1.92
CA ALA A 147 -21.73 20.43 -0.53
C ALA A 147 -21.23 18.99 -0.32
N ALA A 148 -21.70 18.03 -1.11
CA ALA A 148 -21.19 16.65 -1.06
C ALA A 148 -19.75 16.57 -1.59
N VAL A 149 -19.42 17.28 -2.68
CA VAL A 149 -18.06 17.38 -3.20
C VAL A 149 -17.14 18.08 -2.21
N ASP A 150 -17.58 19.20 -1.62
CA ASP A 150 -16.81 19.96 -0.63
C ASP A 150 -16.43 19.11 0.60
N ARG A 151 -17.33 18.24 1.07
CA ARG A 151 -17.04 17.30 2.17
C ARG A 151 -16.05 16.21 1.78
N ALA A 152 -16.08 15.74 0.53
CA ALA A 152 -15.32 14.58 0.10
C ALA A 152 -13.92 14.90 -0.43
N MET A 153 -13.72 16.09 -1.00
CA MET A 153 -12.50 16.43 -1.75
C MET A 153 -11.82 17.69 -1.20
N ALA A 154 -10.51 17.80 -1.42
CA ALA A 154 -9.77 19.03 -1.25
C ALA A 154 -10.09 19.98 -2.42
N VAL A 155 -10.60 21.17 -2.10
CA VAL A 155 -10.99 22.19 -3.08
C VAL A 155 -10.19 23.46 -2.88
N CYS A 156 -9.63 24.00 -3.96
CA CYS A 156 -8.94 25.29 -3.96
C CYS A 156 -9.29 26.08 -5.21
N GLU A 157 -9.64 27.35 -5.04
CA GLU A 157 -10.00 28.26 -6.13
C GLU A 157 -8.88 29.25 -6.38
N PHE A 158 -8.59 29.48 -7.66
CA PHE A 158 -7.55 30.38 -8.12
C PHE A 158 -8.11 31.44 -9.05
N GLU A 159 -7.55 32.64 -8.98
CA GLU A 159 -7.65 33.62 -10.06
C GLU A 159 -6.96 33.08 -11.34
N PRO A 160 -7.29 33.59 -12.54
CA PRO A 160 -6.61 33.19 -13.78
C PRO A 160 -5.09 33.42 -13.79
N ASN A 161 -4.59 34.33 -12.94
CA ASN A 161 -3.16 34.55 -12.73
C ASN A 161 -2.51 33.52 -11.77
N GLY A 162 -3.30 32.63 -11.16
CA GLY A 162 -2.87 31.58 -10.25
C GLY A 162 -2.79 31.95 -8.77
N ASN A 163 -3.31 33.10 -8.34
CA ASN A 163 -3.44 33.43 -6.92
C ASN A 163 -4.64 32.73 -6.28
N VAL A 164 -4.48 32.27 -5.03
CA VAL A 164 -5.55 31.62 -4.28
C VAL A 164 -6.63 32.63 -3.89
N ILE A 165 -7.88 32.32 -4.25
CA ILE A 165 -9.09 33.05 -3.83
C ILE A 165 -9.56 32.50 -2.49
N THR A 166 -9.77 31.19 -2.43
CA THR A 166 -10.25 30.46 -1.25
C THR A 166 -9.86 28.97 -1.34
N ALA A 167 -9.94 28.27 -0.23
CA ALA A 167 -9.76 26.84 -0.15
C ALA A 167 -10.64 26.25 0.97
N ASN A 168 -11.11 25.02 0.78
CA ASN A 168 -11.94 24.36 1.78
C ASN A 168 -11.10 23.69 2.89
N ALA A 169 -11.77 23.21 3.93
CA ALA A 169 -11.11 22.59 5.08
C ALA A 169 -10.22 21.39 4.70
N ASN A 170 -10.65 20.58 3.74
CA ASN A 170 -9.90 19.42 3.25
C ASN A 170 -8.57 19.84 2.62
N PHE A 171 -8.56 20.84 1.73
CA PHE A 171 -7.32 21.34 1.12
C PHE A 171 -6.37 21.92 2.16
N LEU A 172 -6.90 22.73 3.09
CA LEU A 172 -6.12 23.34 4.16
C LEU A 172 -5.47 22.28 5.07
N HIS A 173 -6.22 21.23 5.43
CA HIS A 173 -5.72 20.12 6.22
C HIS A 173 -4.62 19.32 5.48
N VAL A 174 -4.90 18.91 4.25
CA VAL A 174 -3.98 18.13 3.39
C VAL A 174 -2.70 18.91 3.09
N MET A 175 -2.76 20.23 2.93
CA MET A 175 -1.58 21.05 2.67
C MET A 175 -0.92 21.59 3.96
N GLY A 176 -1.61 21.53 5.11
CA GLY A 176 -1.10 21.98 6.40
C GLY A 176 -1.09 23.51 6.59
N TYR A 177 -1.91 24.25 5.84
CA TYR A 177 -1.99 25.71 5.91
C TYR A 177 -3.32 26.18 6.49
N ALA A 178 -3.32 27.37 7.11
CA ALA A 178 -4.53 28.14 7.32
C ALA A 178 -4.84 29.00 6.08
N LEU A 179 -6.12 29.30 5.84
CA LEU A 179 -6.54 30.09 4.67
C LEU A 179 -5.84 31.46 4.61
N ALA A 180 -5.66 32.12 5.76
CA ALA A 180 -5.00 33.41 5.84
C ALA A 180 -3.53 33.38 5.39
N GLU A 181 -2.87 32.22 5.43
CA GLU A 181 -1.47 32.06 5.01
C GLU A 181 -1.34 31.96 3.49
N ILE A 182 -2.37 31.44 2.81
CA ILE A 182 -2.33 31.12 1.39
C ILE A 182 -3.20 32.04 0.53
N LYS A 183 -4.21 32.71 1.08
CA LYS A 183 -5.08 33.61 0.33
C LYS A 183 -4.26 34.74 -0.32
N GLY A 184 -4.45 34.96 -1.61
CA GLY A 184 -3.68 35.90 -2.42
C GLY A 184 -2.25 35.45 -2.75
N LYS A 185 -1.77 34.32 -2.22
CA LYS A 185 -0.50 33.73 -2.65
C LYS A 185 -0.70 32.98 -3.96
N HIS A 186 0.32 33.00 -4.79
CA HIS A 186 0.30 32.28 -6.05
C HIS A 186 0.53 30.78 -5.82
N HIS A 187 -0.18 29.94 -6.58
CA HIS A 187 -0.06 28.48 -6.66
C HIS A 187 1.39 27.95 -6.70
N ARG A 188 2.34 28.70 -7.25
CA ARG A 188 3.77 28.33 -7.27
C ARG A 188 4.35 28.06 -5.89
N SER A 189 3.77 28.63 -4.83
CA SER A 189 4.14 28.37 -3.43
C SER A 189 3.95 26.91 -3.00
N PHE A 190 3.09 26.15 -3.70
CA PHE A 190 2.87 24.73 -3.47
C PHE A 190 3.72 23.82 -4.36
N CYS A 191 4.62 24.37 -5.17
CA CYS A 191 5.36 23.62 -6.19
C CYS A 191 6.86 23.62 -5.89
N GLU A 192 7.57 22.60 -6.35
CA GLU A 192 9.02 22.57 -6.27
C GLU A 192 9.63 23.69 -7.14
N PRO A 193 10.72 24.35 -6.69
CA PRO A 193 11.34 25.44 -7.46
C PRO A 193 11.76 25.04 -8.88
N SER A 194 12.20 23.79 -9.07
CA SER A 194 12.56 23.24 -10.38
C SER A 194 11.37 23.24 -11.36
N LEU A 195 10.18 22.83 -10.90
CA LEU A 195 8.96 22.85 -11.69
C LEU A 195 8.52 24.27 -12.01
N VAL A 196 8.55 25.18 -11.03
CA VAL A 196 8.10 26.57 -11.22
C VAL A 196 8.89 27.29 -12.33
N ASN A 197 10.17 26.95 -12.48
CA ASN A 197 11.06 27.54 -13.48
C ASN A 197 11.01 26.81 -14.84
N SER A 198 10.14 25.82 -15.00
CA SER A 198 10.10 24.98 -16.19
C SER A 198 9.11 25.50 -17.25
N PRO A 199 9.31 25.18 -18.54
CA PRO A 199 8.34 25.48 -19.60
C PRO A 199 6.96 24.85 -19.35
N GLU A 200 6.93 23.66 -18.76
CA GLU A 200 5.70 22.90 -18.48
C GLU A 200 4.79 23.65 -17.50
N TYR A 201 5.36 24.33 -16.49
CA TYR A 201 4.57 25.11 -15.54
C TYR A 201 3.95 26.36 -16.18
N SER A 202 4.65 26.99 -17.12
CA SER A 202 4.12 28.14 -17.87
C SER A 202 3.01 27.69 -18.82
N GLU A 203 3.22 26.57 -19.51
CA GLU A 203 2.25 25.94 -20.40
C GLU A 203 0.98 25.50 -19.65
N PHE A 204 1.13 24.97 -18.43
CA PHE A 204 0.02 24.58 -17.56
C PHE A 204 -0.98 25.73 -17.34
N TRP A 205 -0.51 26.93 -16.98
CA TRP A 205 -1.38 28.09 -16.80
C TRP A 205 -1.93 28.63 -18.12
N ARG A 206 -1.16 28.54 -19.22
CA ARG A 206 -1.64 28.93 -20.55
C ARG A 206 -2.86 28.10 -20.98
N LYS A 207 -2.78 26.78 -20.83
CA LYS A 207 -3.88 25.85 -21.14
C LYS A 207 -5.12 26.12 -20.31
N LEU A 208 -4.97 26.26 -18.99
CA LEU A 208 -6.10 26.60 -18.10
C LEU A 208 -6.75 27.93 -18.49
N ASN A 209 -5.95 28.93 -18.84
CA ASN A 209 -6.46 30.23 -19.27
C ASN A 209 -7.13 30.21 -20.65
N ASN A 210 -6.87 29.19 -21.46
CA ASN A 210 -7.58 28.92 -22.71
C ASN A 210 -8.85 28.08 -22.52
N GLY A 211 -9.18 27.70 -21.28
CA GLY A 211 -10.37 26.89 -20.97
C GLY A 211 -10.14 25.38 -20.97
N GLU A 212 -8.90 24.91 -21.17
CA GLU A 212 -8.56 23.49 -21.12
C GLU A 212 -8.43 23.04 -19.66
N PHE A 213 -9.18 22.02 -19.25
CA PHE A 213 -8.97 21.41 -17.93
C PHE A 213 -7.72 20.53 -17.94
N ILE A 214 -7.07 20.38 -16.78
CA ILE A 214 -5.88 19.53 -16.63
C ILE A 214 -6.09 18.59 -15.45
N GLY A 215 -5.98 17.28 -15.69
CA GLY A 215 -6.04 16.23 -14.66
C GLY A 215 -4.77 15.39 -14.66
N ASP A 216 -4.15 15.20 -13.49
CA ASP A 216 -2.97 14.36 -13.31
C ASP A 216 -2.72 14.08 -11.81
N GLN A 217 -1.65 13.32 -11.52
CA GLN A 217 -1.06 13.21 -10.19
C GLN A 217 0.06 14.23 -10.03
N PHE A 218 -0.03 15.02 -8.96
CA PHE A 218 0.85 16.15 -8.74
C PHE A 218 1.56 16.03 -7.40
N LYS A 219 2.90 16.01 -7.45
CA LYS A 219 3.74 16.28 -6.29
C LYS A 219 3.63 17.77 -5.93
N ARG A 220 3.29 18.06 -4.69
CA ARG A 220 3.16 19.42 -4.14
C ARG A 220 3.86 19.52 -2.79
N LEU A 221 4.12 20.76 -2.39
CA LEU A 221 4.74 21.11 -1.13
C LEU A 221 3.67 21.73 -0.22
N GLY A 222 3.38 21.04 0.88
CA GLY A 222 2.65 21.57 2.01
C GLY A 222 3.53 22.46 2.89
N LYS A 223 2.97 22.89 4.01
CA LYS A 223 3.67 23.72 5.00
C LYS A 223 4.97 23.04 5.44
N ASN A 224 6.01 23.84 5.62
CA ASN A 224 7.37 23.40 5.98
C ASN A 224 8.03 22.45 4.95
N GLY A 225 7.56 22.45 3.69
CA GLY A 225 8.14 21.63 2.64
C GLY A 225 7.72 20.16 2.67
N ARG A 226 6.68 19.80 3.45
CA ARG A 226 6.12 18.44 3.45
C ARG A 226 5.67 18.07 2.04
N VAL A 227 6.17 16.96 1.51
CA VAL A 227 5.71 16.44 0.23
C VAL A 227 4.28 15.92 0.37
N VAL A 228 3.42 16.28 -0.58
CA VAL A 228 2.03 15.82 -0.68
C VAL A 228 1.79 15.40 -2.12
N TRP A 229 1.25 14.21 -2.31
CA TRP A 229 0.81 13.75 -3.63
C TRP A 229 -0.70 13.91 -3.77
N LEU A 230 -1.10 14.64 -4.80
CA LEU A 230 -2.51 14.95 -5.08
C LEU A 230 -2.91 14.40 -6.44
N GLU A 231 -3.91 13.53 -6.49
CA GLU A 231 -4.64 13.23 -7.71
C GLU A 231 -5.69 14.32 -7.90
N ALA A 232 -5.52 15.17 -8.91
CA ALA A 232 -6.29 16.40 -8.99
C ALA A 232 -6.68 16.78 -10.42
N THR A 233 -7.76 17.56 -10.51
CA THR A 233 -8.18 18.25 -11.73
C THR A 233 -8.25 19.75 -11.48
N TYR A 234 -7.78 20.54 -12.45
CA TYR A 234 -7.88 22.00 -12.48
C TYR A 234 -8.89 22.37 -13.56
N ASN A 235 -9.97 23.05 -13.18
CA ASN A 235 -11.16 23.22 -14.02
C ASN A 235 -11.44 24.72 -14.19
N PRO A 236 -11.27 25.28 -15.40
CA PRO A 236 -11.65 26.65 -15.72
C PRO A 236 -13.16 26.88 -15.55
N VAL A 237 -13.56 27.98 -14.91
CA VAL A 237 -14.97 28.33 -14.66
C VAL A 237 -15.31 29.68 -15.31
N PHE A 238 -16.41 29.67 -16.05
CA PHE A 238 -16.87 30.80 -16.86
C PHE A 238 -18.08 31.47 -16.23
N ASP A 239 -18.19 32.78 -16.40
CA ASP A 239 -19.36 33.55 -15.98
C ASP A 239 -20.53 33.44 -16.99
N VAL A 240 -21.61 34.19 -16.75
CA VAL A 240 -22.81 34.18 -17.60
C VAL A 240 -22.57 34.68 -19.03
N ASP A 241 -21.51 35.45 -19.25
CA ASP A 241 -21.11 35.98 -20.56
C ASP A 241 -20.07 35.07 -21.24
N GLY A 242 -19.72 33.94 -20.62
CA GLY A 242 -18.75 32.97 -21.14
C GLY A 242 -17.29 33.39 -20.91
N LYS A 243 -17.02 34.36 -20.04
CA LYS A 243 -15.66 34.80 -19.73
C LYS A 243 -15.09 33.99 -18.57
N LEU A 244 -13.86 33.49 -18.74
CA LEU A 244 -13.10 32.83 -17.68
C LEU A 244 -12.84 33.80 -16.53
N TYR A 245 -13.27 33.45 -15.32
CA TYR A 245 -13.07 34.31 -14.14
C TYR A 245 -12.36 33.62 -12.97
N LYS A 246 -12.33 32.28 -12.94
CA LYS A 246 -11.56 31.52 -11.95
C LYS A 246 -11.23 30.10 -12.41
N ILE A 247 -10.31 29.45 -11.72
CA ILE A 247 -9.97 28.03 -11.89
C ILE A 247 -10.25 27.32 -10.58
N VAL A 248 -11.01 26.22 -10.62
CA VAL A 248 -11.33 25.41 -9.44
C VAL A 248 -10.58 24.10 -9.51
N LYS A 249 -9.78 23.83 -8.49
CA LYS A 249 -9.07 22.57 -8.30
C LYS A 249 -9.88 21.66 -7.39
N PHE A 250 -10.11 20.42 -7.84
CA PHE A 250 -10.56 19.32 -6.99
C PHE A 250 -9.42 18.32 -6.84
N ALA A 251 -9.15 17.85 -5.63
CA ALA A 251 -8.05 16.94 -5.35
C ALA A 251 -8.40 15.89 -4.30
N SER A 252 -7.81 14.71 -4.49
CA SER A 252 -7.74 13.64 -3.52
C SER A 252 -6.29 13.49 -3.04
N ASP A 253 -6.09 13.34 -1.74
CA ASP A 253 -4.78 13.04 -1.17
C ASP A 253 -4.43 11.56 -1.41
N ILE A 254 -3.35 11.33 -2.15
CA ILE A 254 -2.83 9.99 -2.47
C ILE A 254 -1.44 9.78 -1.88
N THR A 255 -1.00 10.64 -0.95
CA THR A 255 0.36 10.60 -0.36
C THR A 255 0.68 9.24 0.22
N ALA A 256 -0.18 8.71 1.09
CA ALA A 256 0.01 7.39 1.70
C ALA A 256 0.07 6.25 0.67
N ARG A 257 -0.64 6.38 -0.46
CA ARG A 257 -0.61 5.40 -1.55
C ARG A 257 0.74 5.41 -2.25
N VAL A 258 1.25 6.60 -2.59
CA VAL A 258 2.55 6.75 -3.26
C VAL A 258 3.70 6.33 -2.34
N GLU A 259 3.70 6.77 -1.08
CA GLU A 259 4.73 6.39 -0.10
C GLU A 259 4.79 4.87 0.11
N LYS A 260 3.63 4.19 0.17
CA LYS A 260 3.57 2.74 0.26
C LYS A 260 4.16 2.09 -0.99
N GLN A 261 3.81 2.57 -2.18
CA GLN A 261 4.30 2.03 -3.44
C GLN A 261 5.83 2.19 -3.58
N GLU A 262 6.39 3.34 -3.20
CA GLU A 262 7.83 3.57 -3.17
C GLU A 262 8.52 2.65 -2.15
N ALA A 263 7.96 2.49 -0.96
CA ALA A 263 8.49 1.58 0.06
C ALA A 263 8.47 0.11 -0.39
N ASP A 264 7.38 -0.33 -1.03
CA ASP A 264 7.23 -1.68 -1.57
C ASP A 264 8.26 -1.92 -2.68
N ALA A 265 8.47 -0.96 -3.59
CA ALA A 265 9.47 -1.03 -4.66
C ALA A 265 10.92 -1.12 -4.11
N HIS A 266 11.25 -0.29 -3.11
CA HIS A 266 12.55 -0.36 -2.44
C HIS A 266 12.74 -1.69 -1.69
N GLY A 267 11.69 -2.19 -1.03
CA GLY A 267 11.68 -3.49 -0.37
C GLY A 267 11.97 -4.64 -1.33
N ALA A 268 11.27 -4.65 -2.47
CA ALA A 268 11.46 -5.63 -3.54
C ALA A 268 12.90 -5.60 -4.09
N SER A 269 13.42 -4.43 -4.45
CA SER A 269 14.80 -4.30 -4.95
C SER A 269 15.84 -4.82 -3.95
N ARG A 270 15.68 -4.51 -2.66
CA ARG A 270 16.58 -5.05 -1.61
C ARG A 270 16.49 -6.57 -1.49
N ALA A 271 15.28 -7.13 -1.51
CA ALA A 271 15.06 -8.57 -1.44
C ALA A 271 15.70 -9.31 -2.63
N TYR A 272 15.59 -8.74 -3.84
CA TYR A 272 16.26 -9.26 -5.04
C TYR A 272 17.77 -9.34 -4.84
N HIS A 273 18.41 -8.25 -4.42
CA HIS A 273 19.87 -8.21 -4.23
C HIS A 273 20.35 -9.22 -3.20
N ILE A 274 19.67 -9.32 -2.05
CA ILE A 274 20.03 -10.28 -0.99
C ILE A 274 19.89 -11.72 -1.47
N SER A 275 18.82 -12.03 -2.21
CA SER A 275 18.56 -13.38 -2.70
C SER A 275 19.58 -13.79 -3.78
N ALA A 276 19.87 -12.90 -4.72
CA ALA A 276 20.90 -13.13 -5.74
C ALA A 276 22.30 -13.30 -5.13
N GLU A 277 22.63 -12.55 -4.07
CA GLU A 277 23.88 -12.74 -3.33
C GLU A 277 23.90 -14.08 -2.60
N THR A 278 22.79 -14.48 -1.99
CA THR A 278 22.64 -15.77 -1.31
C THR A 278 22.82 -16.94 -2.27
N GLU A 279 22.25 -16.87 -3.48
CA GLU A 279 22.44 -17.87 -4.54
C GLU A 279 23.92 -18.04 -4.89
N LYS A 280 24.63 -16.93 -5.11
CA LYS A 280 26.08 -16.94 -5.41
C LYS A 280 26.92 -17.52 -4.26
N VAL A 281 26.61 -17.17 -3.02
CA VAL A 281 27.32 -17.69 -1.84
C VAL A 281 27.04 -19.20 -1.68
N ALA A 282 25.82 -19.65 -1.95
CA ALA A 282 25.48 -21.07 -1.92
C ALA A 282 26.18 -21.87 -3.04
N GLU A 283 26.32 -21.33 -4.24
CA GLU A 283 27.13 -21.96 -5.30
C GLU A 283 28.59 -22.14 -4.87
N GLN A 284 29.19 -21.11 -4.28
CA GLN A 284 30.55 -21.19 -3.73
C GLN A 284 30.64 -22.22 -2.60
N GLY A 285 29.66 -22.24 -1.69
CA GLY A 285 29.59 -23.22 -0.62
C GLY A 285 29.53 -24.67 -1.14
N THR A 286 28.81 -24.89 -2.24
CA THR A 286 28.70 -26.22 -2.89
C THR A 286 30.07 -26.70 -3.35
N LEU A 287 30.87 -25.83 -3.97
CA LEU A 287 32.22 -26.17 -4.43
C LEU A 287 33.14 -26.56 -3.26
N VAL A 288 33.12 -25.77 -2.17
CA VAL A 288 33.94 -26.02 -0.97
C VAL A 288 33.59 -27.36 -0.32
N ILE A 289 32.30 -27.70 -0.26
CA ILE A 289 31.85 -28.99 0.28
C ILE A 289 32.27 -30.16 -0.61
N GLN A 290 32.16 -30.03 -1.94
CA GLN A 290 32.61 -31.05 -2.87
C GLN A 290 34.12 -31.30 -2.77
N GLU A 291 34.90 -30.23 -2.60
CA GLU A 291 36.34 -30.31 -2.35
C GLU A 291 36.63 -31.00 -1.01
N THR A 292 35.92 -30.63 0.06
CA THR A 292 36.03 -31.27 1.38
C THR A 292 35.74 -32.78 1.31
N ALA A 293 34.68 -33.19 0.60
CA ALA A 293 34.36 -34.59 0.41
C ALA A 293 35.45 -35.34 -0.38
N ARG A 294 36.09 -34.68 -1.35
CA ARG A 294 37.20 -35.25 -2.12
C ARG A 294 38.44 -35.47 -1.24
N GLU A 295 38.83 -34.47 -0.46
CA GLU A 295 39.95 -34.57 0.47
C GLU A 295 39.75 -35.67 1.52
N MET A 296 38.54 -35.81 2.05
CA MET A 296 38.23 -36.89 3.00
C MET A 296 38.32 -38.29 2.38
N ARG A 297 37.94 -38.45 1.10
CA ARG A 297 38.17 -39.71 0.38
C ARG A 297 39.66 -39.98 0.21
N GLN A 298 40.45 -38.96 -0.13
CA GLN A 298 41.90 -39.09 -0.27
C GLN A 298 42.57 -39.48 1.05
N ILE A 299 42.12 -38.92 2.17
CA ILE A 299 42.59 -39.29 3.51
C ILE A 299 42.29 -40.76 3.79
N ALA A 300 41.06 -41.22 3.52
CA ALA A 300 40.68 -42.63 3.72
C ALA A 300 41.54 -43.59 2.89
N GLU A 301 41.83 -43.25 1.63
CA GLU A 301 42.70 -44.05 0.76
C GLU A 301 44.15 -44.08 1.26
N ASN A 302 44.71 -42.93 1.63
CA ASN A 302 46.09 -42.83 2.13
C ASN A 302 46.27 -43.62 3.42
N ILE A 303 45.29 -43.56 4.33
CA ILE A 303 45.31 -44.32 5.58
C ILE A 303 45.20 -45.82 5.32
N GLY A 304 44.32 -46.25 4.42
CA GLY A 304 44.22 -47.66 4.04
C GLY A 304 45.53 -48.19 3.45
N ALA A 305 46.24 -47.38 2.65
CA ALA A 305 47.57 -47.72 2.16
C ALA A 305 48.62 -47.80 3.28
N SER A 306 48.60 -46.87 4.23
CA SER A 306 49.48 -46.90 5.41
C SER A 306 49.21 -48.11 6.30
N ALA A 307 47.95 -48.46 6.56
CA ALA A 307 47.56 -49.63 7.37
C ALA A 307 48.12 -50.92 6.76
N LYS A 308 48.06 -51.04 5.43
CA LYS A 308 48.64 -52.18 4.70
C LYS A 308 50.17 -52.26 4.88
N LEU A 309 50.88 -51.13 4.79
CA LEU A 309 52.33 -51.09 4.96
C LEU A 309 52.76 -51.45 6.40
N VAL A 310 52.03 -50.95 7.40
CA VAL A 310 52.29 -51.28 8.81
C VAL A 310 51.93 -52.73 9.10
N GLY A 311 50.85 -53.26 8.52
CA GLY A 311 50.53 -54.69 8.59
C GLY A 311 51.66 -55.58 8.05
N GLN A 312 52.24 -55.22 6.90
CA GLN A 312 53.41 -55.91 6.34
C GLN A 312 54.65 -55.82 7.25
N LEU A 313 54.82 -54.72 8.00
CA LEU A 313 55.88 -54.60 8.99
C LEU A 313 55.64 -55.55 10.18
N GLY A 314 54.38 -55.72 10.59
CA GLY A 314 53.97 -56.74 11.55
C GLY A 314 54.34 -58.15 11.09
N ASP A 315 53.96 -58.53 9.88
CA ASP A 315 54.27 -59.85 9.29
C ASP A 315 55.80 -60.11 9.24
N ARG A 316 56.59 -59.11 8.82
CA ARG A 316 58.06 -59.21 8.80
C ARG A 316 58.65 -59.33 10.20
N SER A 317 58.05 -58.69 11.19
CA SER A 317 58.48 -58.77 12.59
C SER A 317 58.22 -60.17 13.16
N GLU A 318 57.09 -60.79 12.83
CA GLU A 318 56.82 -62.19 13.20
C GLU A 318 57.82 -63.17 12.56
N GLN A 319 58.20 -62.94 11.29
CA GLN A 319 59.27 -63.72 10.64
C GLN A 319 60.61 -63.57 11.36
N ILE A 320 60.96 -62.35 11.81
CA ILE A 320 62.18 -62.13 12.60
C ILE A 320 62.09 -62.86 13.94
N THR A 321 60.94 -62.86 14.61
CA THR A 321 60.75 -63.64 15.85
C THR A 321 61.05 -65.13 15.64
N ALA A 322 60.59 -65.72 14.53
CA ALA A 322 60.87 -67.11 14.20
C ALA A 322 62.38 -67.38 13.99
N ILE A 323 63.08 -66.47 13.32
CA ILE A 323 64.54 -66.54 13.11
C ILE A 323 65.26 -66.44 14.46
N VAL A 324 64.90 -65.47 15.30
CA VAL A 324 65.51 -65.26 16.62
C VAL A 324 65.33 -66.48 17.53
N ASN A 325 64.13 -67.09 17.52
CA ASN A 325 63.87 -68.33 18.26
C ASN A 325 64.72 -69.50 17.74
N THR A 326 64.93 -69.58 16.42
CA THR A 326 65.81 -70.60 15.82
C THR A 326 67.26 -70.39 16.25
N ILE A 327 67.77 -69.15 16.24
CA ILE A 327 69.13 -68.82 16.68
C ILE A 327 69.30 -69.14 18.17
N ARG A 328 68.29 -68.84 19.01
CA ARG A 328 68.31 -69.22 20.42
C ARG A 328 68.43 -70.74 20.59
N GLY A 329 67.62 -71.51 19.85
CA GLY A 329 67.71 -72.96 19.86
C GLY A 329 69.09 -73.49 19.45
N ILE A 330 69.73 -72.88 18.44
CA ILE A 330 71.10 -73.21 18.03
C ILE A 330 72.10 -72.88 19.14
N ALA A 331 71.97 -71.71 19.77
CA ALA A 331 72.83 -71.29 20.87
C ALA A 331 72.72 -72.25 22.07
N ASP A 332 71.50 -72.64 22.44
CA ASP A 332 71.26 -73.59 23.54
C ASP A 332 71.85 -74.98 23.23
N GLN A 333 71.72 -75.46 21.98
CA GLN A 333 72.37 -76.69 21.53
C GLN A 333 73.90 -76.60 21.54
N THR A 334 74.45 -75.47 21.09
CA THR A 334 75.90 -75.24 21.07
C THR A 334 76.44 -75.17 22.50
N ASN A 335 75.69 -74.58 23.43
CA ASN A 335 76.02 -74.55 24.85
C ASN A 335 76.07 -75.97 25.45
N LEU A 336 75.12 -76.85 25.09
CA LEU A 336 75.13 -78.26 25.51
C LEU A 336 76.29 -79.06 24.90
N LEU A 337 76.58 -78.85 23.60
CA LEU A 337 77.72 -79.49 22.93
C LEU A 337 79.05 -79.06 23.54
N ALA A 338 79.20 -77.77 23.85
CA ALA A 338 80.38 -77.22 24.51
C ALA A 338 80.54 -77.79 25.94
N LEU A 339 79.44 -77.95 26.68
CA LEU A 339 79.45 -78.59 27.99
C LEU A 339 79.93 -80.05 27.90
N ASN A 340 79.40 -80.81 26.94
CA ASN A 340 79.84 -82.20 26.71
C ASN A 340 81.33 -82.27 26.33
N ALA A 341 81.80 -81.35 25.48
CA ALA A 341 83.21 -81.26 25.09
C ALA A 341 84.10 -80.90 26.29
N ALA A 342 83.66 -80.00 27.18
CA ALA A 342 84.39 -79.66 28.40
C ALA A 342 84.51 -80.85 29.36
N ILE A 343 83.45 -81.66 29.49
CA ILE A 343 83.46 -82.90 30.29
C ILE A 343 84.46 -83.91 29.71
N GLU A 344 84.43 -84.15 28.39
CA GLU A 344 85.34 -85.11 27.75
C GLU A 344 86.80 -84.61 27.79
N ALA A 345 87.03 -83.30 27.66
CA ALA A 345 88.34 -82.68 27.81
C ALA A 345 88.89 -82.85 29.24
N ALA A 346 88.04 -82.72 30.27
CA ALA A 346 88.42 -83.00 31.65
C ALA A 346 88.75 -84.49 31.86
N ARG A 347 88.05 -85.38 31.16
CA ARG A 347 88.26 -86.84 31.21
C ARG A 347 89.56 -87.29 30.56
N ALA A 348 90.02 -86.59 29.53
CA ALA A 348 91.28 -86.85 28.82
C ALA A 348 92.55 -86.40 29.58
N GLY A 349 92.41 -85.77 30.77
CA GLY A 349 93.53 -85.37 31.62
C GLY A 349 94.46 -84.35 30.97
N ASP A 350 95.78 -84.54 31.08
CA ASP A 350 96.78 -83.58 30.58
C ASP A 350 96.70 -83.35 29.06
N GLN A 351 96.23 -84.34 28.28
CA GLN A 351 96.08 -84.24 26.82
C GLN A 351 94.83 -83.42 26.42
N GLY A 352 93.89 -83.20 27.34
CA GLY A 352 92.63 -82.48 27.10
C GLY A 352 92.65 -80.98 27.44
N ARG A 353 93.73 -80.46 28.06
CA ARG A 353 93.78 -79.06 28.54
C ARG A 353 93.51 -78.01 27.45
N GLY A 354 94.04 -78.20 26.24
CA GLY A 354 93.79 -77.29 25.11
C GLY A 354 92.33 -77.32 24.64
N PHE A 355 91.70 -78.50 24.64
CA PHE A 355 90.30 -78.67 24.28
C PHE A 355 89.35 -78.09 25.33
N ALA A 356 89.70 -78.15 26.62
CA ALA A 356 88.89 -77.60 27.70
C ALA A 356 88.74 -76.07 27.57
N VAL A 357 89.83 -75.36 27.24
CA VAL A 357 89.79 -73.90 27.03
C VAL A 357 88.88 -73.53 25.85
N VAL A 358 88.98 -74.25 24.74
CA VAL A 358 88.13 -74.02 23.57
C VAL A 358 86.65 -74.31 23.89
N ALA A 359 86.38 -75.38 24.64
CA ALA A 359 85.02 -75.74 25.04
C ALA A 359 84.38 -74.67 25.95
N ASP A 360 85.13 -74.12 26.91
CA ASP A 360 84.63 -73.02 27.77
C ASP A 360 84.40 -71.73 26.97
N GLU A 361 85.26 -71.40 26.00
CA GLU A 361 85.08 -70.24 25.12
C GLU A 361 83.81 -70.37 24.25
N VAL A 362 83.59 -71.55 23.66
CA VAL A 362 82.36 -71.85 22.88
C VAL A 362 81.12 -71.78 23.79
N ARG A 363 81.22 -72.27 25.03
CA ARG A 363 80.12 -72.19 26.01
C ARG A 363 79.77 -70.74 26.35
N GLN A 364 80.77 -69.89 26.62
CA GLN A 364 80.54 -68.47 26.87
C GLN A 364 79.94 -67.76 25.65
N LEU A 365 80.44 -68.06 24.44
CA LEU A 365 79.91 -67.49 23.19
C LEU A 365 78.45 -67.89 22.98
N ALA A 366 78.10 -69.15 23.23
CA ALA A 366 76.73 -69.64 23.15
C ALA A 366 75.82 -68.95 24.17
N GLY A 367 76.29 -68.79 25.42
CA GLY A 367 75.57 -68.03 26.46
C GLY A 367 75.32 -66.57 26.08
N ARG A 368 76.34 -65.88 25.55
CA ARG A 368 76.20 -64.50 25.03
C ARG A 368 75.21 -64.43 23.87
N THR A 369 75.24 -65.40 22.97
CA THR A 369 74.31 -65.49 21.83
C THR A 369 72.87 -65.66 22.31
N SER A 370 72.62 -66.56 23.27
CA SER A 370 71.28 -66.76 23.86
C SER A 370 70.79 -65.50 24.57
N GLY A 371 71.66 -64.81 25.31
CA GLY A 371 71.38 -63.50 25.92
C GLY A 371 70.95 -62.44 24.90
N SER A 372 71.76 -62.22 23.85
CA SER A 372 71.42 -61.26 22.78
C SER A 372 70.15 -61.63 22.03
N THR A 373 69.86 -62.91 21.79
CA THR A 373 68.58 -63.32 21.18
C THR A 373 67.38 -63.04 22.08
N THR A 374 67.57 -62.96 23.40
CA THR A 374 66.52 -62.60 24.36
C THR A 374 66.19 -61.11 24.27
N GLU A 375 67.22 -60.27 24.26
CA GLU A 375 67.05 -58.82 24.06
C GLU A 375 66.40 -58.49 22.70
N ILE A 376 66.80 -59.17 21.63
CA ILE A 376 66.18 -59.00 20.30
C ILE A 376 64.72 -59.43 20.33
N ALA A 377 64.39 -60.56 20.97
CA ALA A 377 63.00 -61.01 21.06
C ALA A 377 62.11 -60.01 21.81
N GLU A 378 62.61 -59.41 22.89
CA GLU A 378 61.89 -58.35 23.62
C GLU A 378 61.68 -57.10 22.77
N MET A 379 62.70 -56.64 22.01
CA MET A 379 62.57 -55.50 21.10
C MET A 379 61.55 -55.75 19.99
N ILE A 380 61.58 -56.94 19.37
CA ILE A 380 60.60 -57.31 18.34
C ILE A 380 59.18 -57.41 18.93
N GLY A 381 59.04 -57.90 20.17
CA GLY A 381 57.77 -57.90 20.87
C GLY A 381 57.16 -56.50 21.04
N LYS A 382 57.99 -55.50 21.35
CA LYS A 382 57.56 -54.09 21.41
C LYS A 382 57.14 -53.57 20.04
N ILE A 383 57.90 -53.85 18.98
CA ILE A 383 57.55 -53.47 17.60
C ILE A 383 56.22 -54.09 17.18
N LEU A 384 55.95 -55.36 17.53
CA LEU A 384 54.67 -56.02 17.25
C LEU A 384 53.50 -55.36 18.00
N ALA A 385 53.71 -54.91 19.24
CA ALA A 385 52.69 -54.18 19.99
C ALA A 385 52.41 -52.81 19.36
N GLU A 386 53.46 -52.03 19.06
CA GLU A 386 53.36 -50.70 18.46
C GLU A 386 52.73 -50.75 17.05
N THR A 387 53.05 -51.75 16.24
CA THR A 387 52.47 -51.92 14.90
C THR A 387 50.97 -52.25 14.98
N ARG A 388 50.53 -53.09 15.93
CA ARG A 388 49.10 -53.38 16.15
C ARG A 388 48.34 -52.14 16.60
N GLU A 389 48.90 -51.36 17.50
CA GLU A 389 48.30 -50.10 17.94
C GLU A 389 48.19 -49.09 16.79
N ALA A 390 49.25 -48.96 15.97
CA ALA A 390 49.24 -48.10 14.80
C ALA A 390 48.16 -48.51 13.77
N VAL A 391 47.99 -49.80 13.49
CA VAL A 391 46.92 -50.30 12.60
C VAL A 391 45.54 -49.97 13.18
N ALA A 392 45.30 -50.21 14.46
CA ALA A 392 44.01 -49.89 15.09
C ALA A 392 43.68 -48.39 15.03
N SER A 393 44.68 -47.53 15.21
CA SER A 393 44.53 -46.07 15.06
C SER A 393 44.24 -45.65 13.61
N MET A 394 44.89 -46.31 12.65
CA MET A 394 44.63 -46.10 11.22
C MET A 394 43.20 -46.51 10.84
N ASP A 395 42.71 -47.67 11.29
CA ASP A 395 41.34 -48.11 11.05
C ASP A 395 40.29 -47.11 11.60
N ALA A 396 40.49 -46.63 12.83
CA ALA A 396 39.63 -45.61 13.43
C ALA A 396 39.64 -44.29 12.65
N THR A 397 40.81 -43.89 12.13
CA THR A 397 40.95 -42.67 11.34
C THR A 397 40.31 -42.83 9.95
N GLN A 398 40.40 -44.02 9.35
CA GLN A 398 39.71 -44.35 8.09
C GLN A 398 38.20 -44.29 8.25
N GLU A 399 37.64 -44.83 9.34
CA GLU A 399 36.22 -44.72 9.65
C GLU A 399 35.80 -43.26 9.89
N GLY A 400 36.64 -42.47 10.57
CA GLY A 400 36.46 -41.03 10.73
C GLY A 400 36.42 -40.28 9.39
N ALA A 401 37.31 -40.65 8.46
CA ALA A 401 37.37 -40.07 7.13
C ALA A 401 36.09 -40.36 6.32
N ILE A 402 35.62 -41.61 6.33
CA ILE A 402 34.36 -42.01 5.68
C ILE A 402 33.16 -41.26 6.25
N ARG A 403 33.07 -41.10 7.58
CA ARG A 403 32.02 -40.30 8.21
C ARG A 403 32.08 -38.84 7.78
N GLY A 404 33.27 -38.26 7.63
CA GLY A 404 33.44 -36.91 7.11
C GLY A 404 32.93 -36.74 5.67
N VAL A 405 33.09 -37.74 4.80
CA VAL A 405 32.51 -37.73 3.45
C VAL A 405 30.98 -37.65 3.51
N ILE A 406 30.34 -38.44 4.39
CA ILE A 406 28.88 -38.45 4.55
C ILE A 406 28.38 -37.09 5.05
N LEU A 407 29.04 -36.51 6.06
CA LEU A 407 28.68 -35.19 6.59
C LEU A 407 28.87 -34.08 5.55
N ALA A 408 29.94 -34.15 4.75
CA ALA A 408 30.14 -33.21 3.65
C ALA A 408 29.00 -33.33 2.63
N ASP A 409 28.62 -34.54 2.20
CA ASP A 409 27.52 -34.72 1.26
C ASP A 409 26.19 -34.16 1.80
N GLN A 410 25.88 -34.41 3.08
CA GLN A 410 24.70 -33.84 3.74
C GLN A 410 24.72 -32.31 3.78
N ALA A 411 25.87 -31.70 4.11
CA ALA A 411 26.02 -30.25 4.07
C ALA A 411 25.82 -29.70 2.65
N GLY A 412 26.30 -30.42 1.64
CA GLY A 412 26.12 -30.07 0.22
C GLY A 412 24.65 -30.06 -0.19
N GLN A 413 23.87 -31.06 0.26
CA GLN A 413 22.42 -31.09 0.02
C GLN A 413 21.69 -29.89 0.63
N VAL A 414 22.05 -29.49 1.85
CA VAL A 414 21.48 -28.29 2.50
C VAL A 414 21.83 -27.02 1.73
N ILE A 415 23.06 -26.90 1.24
CA ILE A 415 23.48 -25.73 0.46
C ILE A 415 22.73 -25.66 -0.88
N VAL A 416 22.48 -26.81 -1.53
CA VAL A 416 21.65 -26.85 -2.74
C VAL A 416 20.23 -26.36 -2.44
N GLN A 417 19.63 -26.76 -1.31
CA GLN A 417 18.31 -26.26 -0.90
C GLN A 417 18.31 -24.74 -0.64
N ILE A 418 19.39 -24.18 -0.07
CA ILE A 418 19.54 -22.74 0.13
C ILE A 418 19.61 -22.02 -1.22
N ARG A 419 20.40 -22.54 -2.17
CA ARG A 419 20.51 -21.98 -3.52
C ARG A 419 19.16 -21.97 -4.22
N ASP A 420 18.46 -23.11 -4.23
CA ASP A 420 17.17 -23.25 -4.90
C ASP A 420 16.13 -22.31 -4.27
N GLY A 421 16.07 -22.22 -2.93
CA GLY A 421 15.20 -21.27 -2.24
C GLY A 421 15.53 -19.79 -2.48
N ALA A 422 16.81 -19.46 -2.69
CA ALA A 422 17.23 -18.12 -3.08
C ALA A 422 16.81 -17.80 -4.53
N SER A 423 16.92 -18.76 -5.44
CA SER A 423 16.46 -18.64 -6.83
C SER A 423 14.94 -18.42 -6.91
N ASP A 424 14.15 -19.19 -6.15
CA ASP A 424 12.70 -19.02 -6.04
C ASP A 424 12.33 -17.62 -5.52
N ALA A 425 13.09 -17.10 -4.54
CA ALA A 425 12.89 -15.76 -4.01
C ALA A 425 13.17 -14.67 -5.05
N VAL A 426 14.22 -14.84 -5.87
CA VAL A 426 14.53 -13.93 -6.99
C VAL A 426 13.38 -13.92 -8.00
N GLU A 427 12.86 -15.10 -8.38
CA GLU A 427 11.74 -15.22 -9.32
C GLU A 427 10.47 -14.55 -8.77
N ALA A 428 10.14 -14.80 -7.50
CA ALA A 428 8.99 -14.19 -6.84
C ALA A 428 9.06 -12.65 -6.79
N VAL A 429 10.24 -12.10 -6.51
CA VAL A 429 10.44 -10.64 -6.51
C VAL A 429 10.32 -10.06 -7.92
N ASN A 430 10.83 -10.76 -8.94
CA ASN A 430 10.72 -10.31 -10.32
C ASN A 430 9.26 -10.33 -10.82
N MET A 431 8.49 -11.34 -10.43
CA MET A 431 7.04 -11.40 -10.67
C MET A 431 6.29 -10.27 -9.95
N PHE A 432 6.72 -9.89 -8.75
CA PHE A 432 6.13 -8.77 -8.02
C PHE A 432 6.42 -7.44 -8.72
N ALA A 433 7.68 -7.21 -9.12
CA ALA A 433 8.09 -6.01 -9.83
C ALA A 433 7.34 -5.82 -11.16
N THR A 434 7.24 -6.88 -11.97
CA THR A 434 6.50 -6.84 -13.25
C THR A 434 5.01 -6.50 -13.06
N ARG A 435 4.35 -7.01 -12.01
CA ARG A 435 2.97 -6.63 -11.69
C ARG A 435 2.82 -5.18 -11.23
N MET A 436 3.82 -4.62 -10.56
CA MET A 436 3.79 -3.20 -10.18
C MET A 436 3.86 -2.29 -11.41
N ASP A 437 4.73 -2.62 -12.37
CA ASP A 437 4.84 -1.88 -13.63
C ASP A 437 3.54 -1.94 -14.44
N GLU A 438 2.87 -3.11 -14.47
CA GLU A 438 1.55 -3.26 -15.10
C GLU A 438 0.48 -2.42 -14.39
N ALA A 439 0.46 -2.38 -13.06
CA ALA A 439 -0.50 -1.58 -12.30
C ALA A 439 -0.30 -0.06 -12.54
N GLU A 440 0.93 0.41 -12.68
CA GLU A 440 1.24 1.79 -13.08
C GLU A 440 0.79 2.11 -14.51
N ALA A 441 0.91 1.16 -15.44
CA ALA A 441 0.46 1.33 -16.83
C ALA A 441 -1.07 1.47 -16.92
N PHE A 442 -1.84 0.76 -16.08
CA PHE A 442 -3.30 0.88 -16.01
C PHE A 442 -3.77 2.15 -15.29
N ALA A 443 -2.97 2.72 -14.38
CA ALA A 443 -3.31 3.93 -13.63
C ALA A 443 -3.17 5.24 -14.43
N LYS A 444 -2.66 5.20 -15.68
CA LYS A 444 -2.64 6.33 -16.61
C LYS A 444 -3.77 6.18 -17.66
N PRO A 445 -5.02 6.57 -17.35
CA PRO A 445 -6.06 6.60 -18.37
C PRO A 445 -5.79 7.75 -19.36
N GLY A 446 -5.53 7.39 -20.63
CA GLY A 446 -5.84 8.25 -21.77
C GLY A 446 -4.85 9.36 -22.12
N LYS A 447 -3.72 9.01 -22.75
CA LYS A 447 -3.23 9.81 -23.88
C LYS A 447 -3.80 9.20 -25.16
N ARG A 448 -4.98 9.65 -25.58
CA ARG A 448 -5.46 9.50 -26.97
C ARG A 448 -5.95 10.85 -27.44
#